data_AF-A0AAU2NKG1-F1
#
_entry.id   AF-A0AAU2NKG1-F1
#
_cell.length_a   1.000
_cell.length_b   1.000
_cell.length_c   1.000
_cell.angle_alpha   90.00
_cell.angle_beta   90.00
_cell.angle_gamma   90.00
#
_symmetry.space_group_name_H-M   'P 1'
#
loop_
_entity.id
_entity.type
_entity.pdbx_description
1 polymer ?
#
loop_
_entity_poly.entity_id
_entity_poly.type
_entity_poly.pdbx_seq_one_letter_code
_entity_poly.pdbx_strand_id
1 'polypeptide(L)'
;MAEPEGGTPGGGAPFGLIDVAGPSMVPTLREGDQLLVRYGARIRPGAVVVFRHPFQQDLLVVKRAAERRPKGWWLLSDNRPVDSDSRSYGAVPDELVLGRVLLRLRPRPAWLAPGRRLERLLLTSPLARVPGLARRLGVWADPTL
;
A
#
# COMPACT_ATOMS: atom_id res chain seq x y z
N MET A 1 39.82 -0.83 30.60
CA MET A 1 39.20 -1.81 29.69
C MET A 1 37.71 -1.61 29.84
N ALA A 2 37.10 -0.87 28.92
CA ALA A 2 35.69 -0.48 28.97
C ALA A 2 35.06 -0.97 27.66
N GLU A 3 34.17 -1.95 27.78
CA GLU A 3 33.29 -2.38 26.69
C GLU A 3 31.90 -1.84 27.01
N PRO A 4 31.32 -0.94 26.19
CA PRO A 4 29.90 -0.68 26.22
C PRO A 4 29.24 -1.34 25.00
N GLU A 5 28.85 -2.60 25.10
CA GLU A 5 28.08 -3.28 24.05
C GLU A 5 26.76 -3.80 24.62
N GLY A 6 25.67 -3.14 24.21
CA GLY A 6 24.32 -3.47 24.62
C GLY A 6 23.28 -2.44 24.22
N GLY A 7 23.52 -1.68 23.14
CA GLY A 7 22.51 -0.83 22.54
C GLY A 7 21.43 -1.71 21.91
N THR A 8 20.29 -1.84 22.59
CA THR A 8 19.07 -2.44 22.02
C THR A 8 18.76 -1.72 20.69
N PRO A 9 18.63 -2.42 19.54
CA PRO A 9 18.19 -1.76 18.33
C PRO A 9 16.78 -1.22 18.56
N GLY A 10 16.69 0.11 18.53
CA GLY A 10 15.53 0.88 18.95
C GLY A 10 14.25 0.45 18.26
N GLY A 11 13.17 0.43 19.03
CA GLY A 11 11.80 0.44 18.52
C GLY A 11 11.55 1.72 17.73
N GLY A 12 11.95 1.71 16.46
CA GLY A 12 11.52 2.71 15.49
C GLY A 12 10.00 2.69 15.42
N ALA A 13 9.39 3.88 15.32
CA ALA A 13 7.95 3.98 15.09
C ALA A 13 7.58 3.06 13.90
N PRO A 14 6.46 2.31 13.94
CA PRO A 14 6.10 1.34 12.91
C PRO A 14 5.61 2.02 11.61
N PHE A 15 6.08 3.24 11.34
CA PHE A 15 5.65 4.10 10.25
C PHE A 15 6.85 4.64 9.48
N GLY A 16 6.67 4.80 8.17
CA GLY A 16 7.65 5.43 7.29
C GLY A 16 6.99 6.27 6.23
N LEU A 17 7.77 7.20 5.67
CA LEU A 17 7.41 7.97 4.48
C LEU A 17 8.15 7.42 3.28
N ILE A 18 7.44 7.26 2.16
CA ILE A 18 8.01 6.80 0.89
C ILE A 18 7.48 7.67 -0.22
N ASP A 19 8.37 8.13 -1.11
CA ASP A 19 7.99 8.83 -2.33
C ASP A 19 7.79 7.82 -3.47
N VAL A 20 6.72 8.00 -4.24
CA VAL A 20 6.40 7.13 -5.36
C VAL A 20 7.28 7.46 -6.54
N ALA A 21 7.97 6.45 -7.07
CA ALA A 21 8.70 6.51 -8.31
C ALA A 21 8.00 5.66 -9.39
N GLY A 22 7.89 6.22 -10.59
CA GLY A 22 7.38 5.54 -11.77
C GLY A 22 5.85 5.37 -11.84
N PRO A 23 5.35 4.85 -12.97
CA PRO A 23 3.93 4.97 -13.33
C PRO A 23 3.07 3.77 -12.91
N SER A 24 3.60 2.76 -12.24
CA SER A 24 2.93 1.45 -12.14
C SER A 24 1.63 1.44 -11.31
N MET A 25 1.44 2.46 -10.47
CA MET A 25 0.26 2.61 -9.61
C MET A 25 -0.71 3.69 -10.11
N VAL A 26 -0.49 4.26 -11.30
CA VAL A 26 -1.43 5.18 -11.94
C VAL A 26 -2.73 4.43 -12.26
N PRO A 27 -3.92 5.00 -12.00
CA PRO A 27 -4.20 6.38 -11.57
C PRO A 27 -4.23 6.60 -10.05
N THR A 28 -4.12 5.55 -9.24
CA THR A 28 -4.21 5.63 -7.77
C THR A 28 -3.09 6.49 -7.19
N LEU A 29 -1.86 6.23 -7.60
CA LEU A 29 -0.66 6.95 -7.20
C LEU A 29 0.08 7.44 -8.44
N ARG A 30 0.62 8.66 -8.35
CA ARG A 30 1.47 9.26 -9.37
C ARG A 30 2.88 9.43 -8.83
N GLU A 31 3.83 9.53 -9.75
CA GLU A 31 5.20 9.88 -9.41
C GLU A 31 5.25 11.19 -8.60
N GLY A 32 6.06 11.20 -7.54
CA GLY A 32 6.16 12.30 -6.59
C GLY A 32 5.07 12.33 -5.50
N ASP A 33 4.10 11.40 -5.52
CA ASP A 33 3.18 11.22 -4.39
C ASP A 33 3.97 10.75 -3.16
N GLN A 34 3.73 11.37 -2.01
CA GLN A 34 4.34 10.97 -0.73
C GLN A 34 3.37 10.10 0.06
N LEU A 35 3.81 8.91 0.46
CA LEU A 35 2.99 7.90 1.12
C LEU A 35 3.34 7.74 2.58
N LEU A 36 2.33 7.61 3.44
CA LEU A 36 2.50 7.13 4.81
C LEU A 36 2.28 5.62 4.85
N VAL A 37 3.30 4.89 5.27
CA VAL A 37 3.32 3.43 5.34
C VAL A 37 3.31 3.00 6.80
N ARG A 38 2.57 1.94 7.11
CA ARG A 38 2.68 1.23 8.39
C ARG A 38 3.36 -0.12 8.17
N TYR A 39 4.58 -0.26 8.68
CA TYR A 39 5.35 -1.49 8.63
C TYR A 39 4.78 -2.56 9.58
N GLY A 40 4.87 -3.82 9.18
CA GLY A 40 4.31 -4.96 9.93
C GLY A 40 2.77 -4.96 10.04
N ALA A 41 2.08 -4.12 9.26
CA ALA A 41 0.62 -4.09 9.27
C ALA A 41 0.02 -5.35 8.62
N ARG A 42 -1.12 -5.81 9.14
CA ARG A 42 -1.86 -6.92 8.53
C ARG A 42 -2.39 -6.53 7.15
N ILE A 43 -1.97 -7.28 6.13
CA ILE A 43 -2.36 -7.08 4.74
C ILE A 43 -3.71 -7.73 4.45
N ARG A 44 -4.46 -7.14 3.52
CA ARG A 44 -5.78 -7.61 3.05
C ARG A 44 -5.90 -7.40 1.54
N PRO A 45 -6.76 -8.16 0.85
CA PRO A 45 -7.17 -7.84 -0.51
C PRO A 45 -7.58 -6.37 -0.65
N GLY A 46 -7.18 -5.74 -1.75
CA GLY A 46 -7.37 -4.33 -2.06
C GLY A 46 -6.34 -3.38 -1.45
N ALA A 47 -5.53 -3.82 -0.49
CA ALA A 47 -4.54 -2.94 0.15
C ALA A 47 -3.41 -2.54 -0.81
N VAL A 48 -3.00 -1.28 -0.76
CA VAL A 48 -1.74 -0.84 -1.36
C VAL A 48 -0.60 -1.18 -0.40
N VAL A 49 0.42 -1.87 -0.88
CA VAL A 49 1.50 -2.42 -0.06
C VAL A 49 2.86 -2.00 -0.59
N VAL A 50 3.83 -1.95 0.34
CA VAL A 50 5.25 -1.78 0.03
C VAL A 50 5.93 -3.11 0.28
N PHE A 51 6.73 -3.57 -0.67
CA PHE A 51 7.46 -4.83 -0.58
C PHE A 51 8.82 -4.73 -1.26
N ARG A 52 9.73 -5.64 -0.93
CA ARG A 52 11.01 -5.82 -1.64
C ARG A 52 10.78 -6.67 -2.88
N HIS A 53 11.33 -6.27 -4.01
CA HIS A 53 11.20 -7.03 -5.25
C HIS A 53 11.88 -8.42 -5.11
N PRO A 54 11.23 -9.53 -5.52
CA PRO A 54 11.73 -10.88 -5.25
C PRO A 54 13.08 -11.19 -5.93
N PHE A 55 13.36 -10.55 -7.06
CA PHE A 55 14.61 -10.73 -7.81
C PHE A 55 15.58 -9.53 -7.72
N GLN A 56 15.18 -8.44 -7.03
CA GLN A 56 15.98 -7.22 -6.90
C GLN A 56 15.79 -6.67 -5.47
N GLN A 57 16.48 -7.26 -4.49
CA GLN A 57 16.13 -7.07 -3.07
C GLN A 57 16.36 -5.65 -2.52
N ASP A 58 17.16 -4.85 -3.23
CA ASP A 58 17.39 -3.43 -2.94
C ASP A 58 16.27 -2.52 -3.49
N LEU A 59 15.40 -3.06 -4.35
CA LEU A 59 14.28 -2.34 -4.95
C LEU A 59 13.01 -2.48 -4.11
N LEU A 60 12.55 -1.36 -3.54
CA LEU A 60 11.22 -1.26 -2.95
C LEU A 60 10.18 -0.94 -4.01
N VAL A 61 9.07 -1.67 -3.97
CA VAL A 61 7.99 -1.56 -4.96
C VAL A 61 6.65 -1.36 -4.24
N VAL A 62 5.79 -0.54 -4.84
CA VAL A 62 4.41 -0.33 -4.41
C VAL A 62 3.46 -1.01 -5.38
N LYS A 63 2.58 -1.88 -4.88
CA LYS A 63 1.54 -2.57 -5.67
C LYS A 63 0.25 -2.72 -4.88
N ARG A 64 -0.83 -3.12 -5.57
CA ARG A 64 -2.10 -3.49 -4.93
C ARG A 64 -2.15 -4.99 -4.67
N ALA A 65 -2.42 -5.36 -3.43
CA ALA A 65 -2.67 -6.75 -3.04
C ALA A 65 -4.02 -7.21 -3.58
N ALA A 66 -4.02 -8.01 -4.63
CA ALA A 66 -5.25 -8.54 -5.23
C ALA A 66 -5.82 -9.67 -4.37
N GLU A 67 -4.99 -10.66 -4.04
CA GLU A 67 -5.40 -11.83 -3.26
C GLU A 67 -4.21 -12.49 -2.57
N ARG A 68 -4.51 -13.36 -1.61
CA ARG A 68 -3.52 -14.21 -0.94
C ARG A 68 -3.50 -15.59 -1.60
N ARG A 69 -2.33 -16.04 -2.01
CA ARG A 69 -2.07 -17.38 -2.59
C ARG A 69 -1.17 -18.20 -1.65
N PRO A 70 -1.02 -19.53 -1.87
CA PRO A 70 -0.19 -20.37 -1.01
C PRO A 70 1.26 -19.89 -0.86
N LYS A 71 1.85 -19.33 -1.92
CA LYS A 71 3.23 -18.81 -1.93
C LYS A 71 3.38 -17.36 -1.46
N GLY A 72 2.30 -16.71 -1.02
CA GLY A 72 2.30 -15.32 -0.59
C GLY A 72 1.28 -14.45 -1.32
N TRP A 73 1.52 -13.16 -1.40
CA TRP A 73 0.58 -12.19 -1.98
C TRP A 73 0.69 -12.09 -3.49
N TRP A 74 -0.45 -12.14 -4.17
CA TRP A 74 -0.54 -11.76 -5.58
C TRP A 74 -0.72 -10.25 -5.67
N LEU A 75 0.31 -9.56 -6.16
CA LEU A 75 0.40 -8.11 -6.18
C LEU A 75 0.29 -7.61 -7.63
N LEU A 76 -0.62 -6.68 -7.89
CA LEU A 76 -0.90 -6.15 -9.22
C LEU A 76 -0.61 -4.66 -9.32
N SER A 77 -0.18 -4.24 -10.51
CA SER A 77 -0.13 -2.84 -10.91
C SER A 77 -1.55 -2.31 -11.14
N ASP A 78 -1.85 -1.09 -10.68
CA ASP A 78 -3.08 -0.40 -11.08
C ASP A 78 -2.97 0.10 -12.54
N ASN A 79 -1.75 0.33 -13.02
CA ASN A 79 -1.46 0.71 -14.40
C ASN A 79 -1.25 -0.54 -15.28
N ARG A 80 -2.35 -1.07 -15.85
CA ARG A 80 -2.35 -2.36 -16.60
C ARG A 80 -1.30 -2.48 -17.71
N PRO A 81 -1.01 -1.45 -18.53
CA PRO A 81 0.04 -1.49 -19.54
C PRO A 81 1.46 -1.71 -19.01
N VAL A 82 1.70 -1.47 -17.72
CA VAL A 82 3.03 -1.65 -17.11
C VAL A 82 3.16 -3.08 -16.58
N ASP A 83 3.94 -3.89 -17.28
CA ASP A 83 4.26 -5.26 -16.89
C ASP A 83 5.43 -5.30 -15.91
N SER A 84 5.12 -5.16 -14.61
CA SER A 84 6.09 -5.24 -13.51
C SER A 84 5.42 -5.71 -12.22
N ASP A 85 4.59 -6.74 -12.31
CA ASP A 85 3.82 -7.24 -11.17
C ASP A 85 3.84 -8.77 -11.06
N SER A 86 3.03 -9.34 -10.18
CA SER A 86 3.00 -10.78 -9.95
C SER A 86 2.72 -11.61 -11.20
N ARG A 87 2.17 -11.03 -12.28
CA ARG A 87 2.05 -11.73 -13.58
C ARG A 87 3.42 -12.13 -14.16
N SER A 88 4.46 -11.33 -13.91
CA SER A 88 5.81 -11.55 -14.44
C SER A 88 6.68 -12.39 -13.49
N TYR A 89 6.54 -12.22 -12.17
CA TYR A 89 7.42 -12.87 -11.18
C TYR A 89 6.73 -13.77 -10.15
N GLY A 90 5.40 -13.94 -10.26
CA GLY A 90 4.64 -14.80 -9.36
C GLY A 90 4.23 -14.11 -8.05
N ALA A 91 3.69 -14.91 -7.12
CA ALA A 91 3.29 -14.43 -5.80
C ALA A 91 4.52 -14.02 -4.98
N VAL A 92 4.40 -12.91 -4.26
CA VAL A 92 5.45 -12.35 -3.41
C VAL A 92 5.32 -12.94 -2.00
N PRO A 93 6.37 -13.61 -1.47
CA PRO A 93 6.37 -14.14 -0.12
C PRO A 93 6.10 -13.08 0.95
N ASP A 94 5.48 -13.49 2.07
CA ASP A 94 5.05 -12.58 3.13
C ASP A 94 6.21 -11.79 3.76
N GLU A 95 7.36 -12.42 3.90
CA GLU A 95 8.58 -11.82 4.43
C GLU A 95 9.12 -10.66 3.59
N LEU A 96 8.78 -10.62 2.30
CA LEU A 96 9.14 -9.51 1.42
C LEU A 96 8.14 -8.35 1.52
N VAL A 97 6.93 -8.59 2.03
CA VAL A 97 5.89 -7.56 2.17
C VAL A 97 6.10 -6.79 3.47
N LEU A 98 6.64 -5.59 3.36
CA LEU A 98 7.09 -4.80 4.50
C LEU A 98 5.95 -4.11 5.24
N GLY A 99 4.93 -3.65 4.52
CA GLY A 99 3.88 -2.85 5.14
C GLY A 99 2.76 -2.41 4.20
N ARG A 100 1.78 -1.75 4.82
CA ARG A 100 0.59 -1.23 4.15
C ARG A 100 0.65 0.28 4.05
N VAL A 101 0.31 0.82 2.88
CA VAL A 101 0.12 2.26 2.68
C VAL A 101 -1.21 2.67 3.30
N LEU A 102 -1.18 3.68 4.17
CA LEU A 102 -2.34 4.20 4.87
C LEU A 102 -2.94 5.43 4.17
N LEU A 103 -2.06 6.36 3.81
CA LEU A 103 -2.41 7.68 3.27
C LEU A 103 -1.46 8.02 2.12
N ARG A 104 -1.98 8.74 1.12
CA ARG A 104 -1.16 9.66 0.35
C ARG A 104 -1.22 11.02 1.05
N LEU A 105 -0.07 11.62 1.35
CA LEU A 105 0.05 12.91 2.04
C LEU A 105 0.11 14.09 1.08
N ARG A 106 0.88 13.97 -0.02
CA ARG A 106 1.05 15.01 -1.05
C ARG A 106 0.71 14.46 -2.43
N PRO A 107 0.29 15.31 -3.39
CA PRO A 107 0.02 16.75 -3.25
C PRO A 107 -1.33 17.06 -2.57
N ARG A 108 -2.23 16.07 -2.48
CA ARG A 108 -3.52 16.19 -1.79
C ARG A 108 -3.73 14.97 -0.89
N PRO A 109 -3.94 15.17 0.43
CA PRO A 109 -4.18 14.08 1.35
C PRO A 109 -5.37 13.21 0.92
N ALA A 110 -5.16 11.89 0.82
CA ALA A 110 -6.19 10.93 0.52
C ALA A 110 -5.98 9.64 1.32
N TRP A 111 -7.07 9.10 1.86
CA TRP A 111 -7.05 7.81 2.54
C TRP A 111 -6.94 6.68 1.53
N LEU A 112 -6.01 5.74 1.73
CA LEU A 112 -5.86 4.54 0.90
C LEU A 112 -6.19 3.26 1.69
N ALA A 113 -6.37 3.41 3.00
CA ALA A 113 -6.73 2.35 3.92
C ALA A 113 -7.76 2.84 4.94
N PRO A 114 -8.99 3.21 4.54
CA PRO A 114 -10.02 3.53 5.51
C PRO A 114 -10.21 2.33 6.47
N GLY A 115 -10.28 2.59 7.77
CA GLY A 115 -10.51 1.54 8.75
C GLY A 115 -11.89 0.90 8.52
N ARG A 116 -12.05 -0.41 8.76
CA ARG A 116 -13.32 -1.13 8.54
C ARG A 116 -14.56 -0.47 9.15
N ARG A 117 -14.41 0.19 10.30
CA ARG A 117 -15.51 0.95 10.93
C ARG A 117 -15.90 2.17 10.11
N LEU A 118 -14.93 2.88 9.55
CA LEU A 118 -15.14 4.05 8.71
C LEU A 118 -15.63 3.65 7.31
N GLU A 119 -15.11 2.58 6.69
CA GLU A 119 -15.64 2.01 5.43
C GLU A 119 -17.13 1.67 5.59
N ARG A 120 -17.48 0.94 6.65
CA ARG A 120 -18.88 0.57 6.92
C ARG A 120 -19.72 1.82 7.15
N LEU A 121 -19.27 2.76 7.99
CA LEU A 121 -19.99 4.00 8.28
C LEU A 121 -20.19 4.88 7.04
N LEU A 122 -19.20 4.96 6.15
CA LEU A 122 -19.26 5.75 4.92
C LEU A 122 -20.17 5.12 3.87
N LEU A 123 -20.15 3.79 3.73
CA LEU A 123 -21.05 3.06 2.83
C LEU A 123 -22.50 3.03 3.33
N THR A 124 -22.73 3.09 4.65
CA THR A 124 -24.08 3.11 5.24
C THR A 124 -24.61 4.51 5.53
N SER A 125 -23.82 5.57 5.31
CA SER A 125 -24.23 6.96 5.57
C SER A 125 -24.81 7.62 4.32
N PRO A 126 -25.80 8.54 4.45
CA PRO A 126 -26.24 9.39 3.33
C PRO A 126 -25.10 10.21 2.70
N LEU A 127 -23.94 10.32 3.36
CA LEU A 127 -22.71 10.91 2.81
C LEU A 127 -22.13 10.15 1.61
N ALA A 128 -22.47 8.86 1.42
CA ALA A 128 -22.17 8.14 0.17
C ALA A 128 -22.84 8.75 -1.06
N ARG A 129 -23.93 9.51 -0.87
CA ARG A 129 -24.65 10.23 -1.94
C ARG A 129 -24.02 11.58 -2.28
N VAL A 130 -22.99 12.02 -1.53
CA VAL A 130 -22.25 13.26 -1.85
C VAL A 130 -21.23 12.94 -2.94
N PRO A 131 -21.39 13.48 -4.17
CA PRO A 131 -20.46 13.23 -5.26
C PRO A 131 -19.05 13.68 -4.85
N GLY A 132 -18.07 12.76 -4.94
CA GLY A 132 -16.66 13.09 -4.72
C GLY A 132 -16.11 12.81 -3.31
N LEU A 133 -16.95 12.50 -2.31
CA LEU A 133 -16.46 12.13 -0.98
C LEU A 133 -15.74 10.76 -1.00
N ALA A 134 -16.27 9.79 -1.76
CA ALA A 134 -15.62 8.50 -2.01
C ALA A 134 -14.22 8.67 -2.66
N ARG A 135 -14.08 9.57 -3.64
CA ARG A 135 -12.78 9.93 -4.23
C ARG A 135 -11.83 10.59 -3.23
N ARG A 136 -12.34 11.45 -2.35
CA ARG A 136 -11.56 12.17 -1.32
C ARG A 136 -11.11 11.25 -0.19
N LEU A 137 -11.80 10.12 0.01
CA LEU A 137 -11.50 9.08 1.00
C LEU A 137 -10.86 7.82 0.36
N GLY A 138 -10.49 7.89 -0.92
CA GLY A 138 -9.87 6.82 -1.71
C GLY A 138 -10.65 5.51 -1.77
N VAL A 139 -11.97 5.58 -1.53
CA VAL A 139 -12.90 4.49 -1.82
C VAL A 139 -13.19 4.55 -3.33
N TRP A 140 -12.45 3.76 -4.11
CA TRP A 140 -12.85 3.46 -5.48
C TRP A 140 -13.97 2.42 -5.40
N ALA A 141 -15.21 2.87 -5.53
CA ALA A 141 -16.27 1.98 -5.99
C ALA A 141 -15.94 1.66 -7.44
N ASP A 142 -15.69 0.38 -7.72
CA ASP A 142 -15.57 -0.15 -9.06
C ASP A 142 -16.85 0.22 -9.85
N PRO A 143 -16.77 0.99 -10.96
CA PRO A 143 -17.92 1.23 -11.81
C PRO A 143 -18.04 0.09 -12.83
N THR A 144 -18.12 -1.15 -12.38
CA THR A 144 -18.59 -2.28 -13.20
C THR A 144 -19.20 -3.36 -12.29
N LEU A 145 -20.50 -3.20 -12.02
CA LEU A 145 -21.45 -4.30 -12.19
C LEU A 145 -21.92 -4.26 -13.65
#